data_AF-A0A6J4VGS1-F1
#
_entry.id   AF-A0A6J4VGS1-F1
#
_cell.length_a   1.000
_cell.length_b   1.000
_cell.length_c   1.000
_cell.angle_alpha   90.00
_cell.angle_beta   90.00
_cell.angle_gamma   90.00
#
_symmetry.space_group_name_H-M   'P 1'
#
loop_
_entity.id
_entity.type
_entity.pdbx_description
1 polymer ?
#
loop_
_entity_poly.entity_id
_entity_poly.type
_entity_poly.pdbx_seq_one_letter_code
_entity_poly.pdbx_strand_id
1 'polypeptide(L)' 'MFWIAQGKNNTETAQLLSIGSKTVKKYVENIYQKLGVQTRASAVVRALERLGLLYL' A
#
# COMPACT_ATOMS: atom_id res chain seq x y z
N MET A 1 -3.24 -1.71 3.44
CA MET A 1 -1.76 -1.74 3.36
C MET A 1 -1.14 -3.09 3.68
N PHE A 2 -1.71 -3.92 4.58
CA PHE A 2 -1.11 -5.19 4.98
C PHE A 2 -0.64 -6.08 3.80
N TRP A 3 -1.54 -6.48 2.89
CA TRP A 3 -1.18 -7.30 1.73
C TRP A 3 -0.20 -6.62 0.77
N ILE A 4 -0.28 -5.30 0.65
CA ILE A 4 0.60 -4.51 -0.21
C ILE A 4 2.04 -4.51 0.33
N ALA A 5 2.19 -4.39 1.65
CA ALA A 5 3.48 -4.48 2.34
C ALA A 5 4.08 -5.89 2.26
N GLN A 6 3.24 -6.92 2.22
CA GLN A 6 3.63 -8.32 1.96
C GLN A 6 3.95 -8.61 0.48
N GLY A 7 3.99 -7.58 -0.39
CA GLY A 7 4.37 -7.72 -1.80
C GLY A 7 3.24 -8.08 -2.76
N LYS A 8 2.00 -8.29 -2.30
CA LYS A 8 0.87 -8.70 -3.15
C LYS A 8 0.44 -7.61 -4.13
N ASN A 9 0.31 -7.93 -5.42
CA ASN A 9 -0.15 -6.95 -6.40
C ASN A 9 -1.66 -6.62 -6.23
N ASN A 10 -2.17 -5.63 -6.97
CA ASN A 10 -3.56 -5.18 -6.83
C ASN A 10 -4.58 -6.26 -7.19
N THR A 11 -4.24 -7.16 -8.11
CA THR A 11 -5.12 -8.28 -8.53
C THR A 11 -5.17 -9.34 -7.44
N GLU A 12 -4.03 -9.74 -6.89
CA GLU A 12 -3.99 -10.69 -5.77
C GLU A 12 -4.71 -10.14 -4.54
N THR A 13 -4.48 -8.86 -4.22
CA THR A 13 -5.16 -8.18 -3.11
C THR A 13 -6.67 -8.10 -3.34
N ALA A 14 -7.09 -7.86 -4.58
CA ALA A 14 -8.50 -7.83 -4.96
C ALA A 14 -9.17 -9.19 -4.79
N GLN A 15 -8.51 -10.27 -5.21
CA GLN A 15 -8.98 -11.63 -5.00
C GLN A 15 -9.09 -11.98 -3.51
N LEU A 16 -8.06 -11.68 -2.72
CA LEU A 16 -8.03 -11.93 -1.27
C LEU A 16 -9.11 -11.17 -0.50
N LEU A 17 -9.46 -9.96 -0.94
CA LEU A 17 -10.46 -9.11 -0.30
C LEU A 17 -11.85 -9.22 -0.96
N SER A 18 -12.00 -10.05 -1.99
CA SER A 18 -13.22 -10.18 -2.81
C SER A 18 -13.79 -8.83 -3.31
N ILE A 19 -12.90 -7.92 -3.74
CA ILE A 19 -13.27 -6.61 -4.33
C ILE A 19 -12.64 -6.43 -5.71
N GLY A 20 -13.00 -5.38 -6.43
CA GLY A 20 -12.39 -5.07 -7.73
C GLY A 20 -10.93 -4.58 -7.62
N SER A 21 -10.09 -4.98 -8.57
CA SER A 21 -8.69 -4.51 -8.69
C SER A 21 -8.58 -2.99 -8.89
N LYS A 22 -9.56 -2.38 -9.57
CA LYS A 22 -9.69 -0.92 -9.68
C LYS A 22 -9.97 -0.26 -8.33
N THR A 23 -10.78 -0.90 -7.49
CA THR A 23 -11.08 -0.44 -6.13
C THR A 23 -9.83 -0.50 -5.26
N VAL A 24 -9.07 -1.60 -5.32
CA VAL A 24 -7.76 -1.70 -4.66
C VAL A 24 -6.83 -0.60 -5.12
N LYS A 25 -6.71 -0.38 -6.45
CA LYS A 25 -5.89 0.70 -7.01
C LYS A 25 -6.27 2.06 -6.41
N LYS A 26 -7.57 2.37 -6.31
CA LYS A 26 -8.03 3.64 -5.73
C LYS A 26 -7.66 3.77 -4.25
N TYR A 27 -7.80 2.70 -3.47
CA TYR A 27 -7.34 2.71 -2.08
C TYR A 27 -5.84 2.95 -1.97
N VAL A 28 -5.04 2.30 -2.82
CA VAL A 28 -3.57 2.49 -2.85
C VAL A 28 -3.21 3.93 -3.19
N GLU A 29 -3.82 4.52 -4.21
CA GLU A 29 -3.62 5.92 -4.60
C GLU A 29 -3.94 6.89 -3.45
N ASN A 30 -5.08 6.67 -2.78
CA ASN A 30 -5.47 7.50 -1.63
C ASN A 30 -4.45 7.38 -0.48
N ILE A 31 -3.90 6.19 -0.26
CA ILE A 31 -2.85 5.98 0.74
C ILE A 31 -1.57 6.70 0.34
N TYR A 32 -1.18 6.65 -0.93
CA TYR A 32 -0.01 7.37 -1.44
C TYR A 32 -0.15 8.88 -1.22
N GLN A 33 -1.32 9.44 -1.51
CA GLN A 33 -1.61 10.84 -1.24
C GLN A 33 -1.51 11.18 0.25
N LYS A 34 -2.10 10.36 1.13
CA LYS A 34 -2.02 10.56 2.60
C LYS A 34 -0.60 10.47 3.15
N LEU A 35 0.26 9.69 2.49
CA LEU A 35 1.66 9.52 2.86
C LEU A 35 2.60 10.53 2.18
N GLY A 36 2.10 11.33 1.22
CA GLY A 36 2.91 12.28 0.45
C GLY A 36 3.94 11.59 -0.47
N VAL A 37 3.59 10.41 -0.99
CA VAL A 37 4.48 9.57 -1.80
C VAL A 37 3.87 9.28 -3.17
N GLN A 38 4.71 8.87 -4.13
CA GLN A 38 4.27 8.59 -5.51
C GLN A 38 4.43 7.13 -5.90
N THR A 39 5.19 6.35 -5.13
CA THR A 39 5.52 4.97 -5.50
C THR A 39 5.18 3.99 -4.39
N ARG A 40 5.02 2.73 -4.77
CA ARG A 40 4.76 1.63 -3.83
C ARG A 40 5.88 1.47 -2.81
N ALA A 41 7.12 1.51 -3.28
CA ALA A 41 8.30 1.38 -2.42
C ALA A 41 8.35 2.51 -1.39
N SER A 42 8.16 3.76 -1.84
CA SER A 42 8.15 4.93 -0.93
C SER A 42 6.99 4.87 0.07
N ALA A 43 5.83 4.36 -0.33
CA ALA A 43 4.72 4.14 0.60
C ALA A 43 5.00 3.09 1.67
N VAL A 44 5.69 2.00 1.31
CA VAL A 44 6.11 0.97 2.28
C VAL A 44 7.13 1.55 3.25
N VAL A 45 8.17 2.24 2.75
CA VAL A 45 9.18 2.90 3.60
C VAL A 45 8.52 3.89 4.56
N ARG A 46 7.68 4.81 4.06
CA ARG A 46 6.99 5.81 4.89
C ARG A 46 6.06 5.18 5.93
N ALA A 47 5.40 4.07 5.59
CA ALA A 47 4.56 3.34 6.54
C ALA A 47 5.40 2.69 7.65
N LEU A 48 6.56 2.11 7.32
CA LEU A 48 7.47 1.52 8.31
C LEU A 48 8.10 2.58 9.22
N GLU A 49 8.51 3.73 8.67
CA GLU A 49 8.98 4.90 9.43
C GLU A 49 7.93 5.37 10.45
N ARG A 50 6.68 5.57 10.03
CA ARG A 50 5.60 6.02 10.93
C ARG A 50 5.24 5.02 12.02
N LEU A 51 5.50 3.73 11.78
CA LEU A 51 5.28 2.67 12.77
C LEU A 51 6.49 2.47 13.70
N GLY A 52 7.59 3.22 13.49
CA GLY A 52 8.85 3.04 14.23
C GLY A 52 9.57 1.72 13.93
N LEU A 53 9.19 1.05 12.83
CA LEU A 53 9.76 -0.23 12.38
C LEU A 53 10.95 -0.05 11.43
N LEU A 54 11.16 1.19 10.96
CA LEU A 54 12.37 1.61 10.27
C LEU A 54 12.95 2.82 11.01
N TYR A 55 14.24 2.73 11.37
CA TYR A 55 15.05 3.88 11.72
C TYR A 55 15.92 4.21 10.50
N LEU A 56 15.68 5.38 9.92
CA LEU A 56 16.58 6.02 8.95
C LEU A 56 17.09 7.31 9.56
#